data_AF-A0A1F2TIH9-F1
#
_entry.id   AF-A0A1F2TIH9-F1
#
_cell.length_a   1.000
_cell.length_b   1.000
_cell.length_c   1.000
_cell.angle_alpha   90.00
_cell.angle_beta   90.00
_cell.angle_gamma   90.00
#
_symmetry.space_group_name_H-M   'P 1'
#
loop_
_entity.id
_entity.type
_entity.pdbx_description
1 polymer ?
#
loop_
_entity_poly.entity_id
_entity_poly.type
_entity_poly.pdbx_seq_one_letter_code
_entity_poly.pdbx_strand_id
1 'polypeptide(L)'
;MAHYRREAERPFLASERDRVTILFGGLTVKHERLIQAVFDSCGYRALALPQADLASCQIGKQYCNNGVCNPAYFTIGALLRYLQQLEASGLSRETIVDRYVFFTAGSCGPCRFGMYEAEYRLALRNAGFDGFRVLLFQQEHGVKADTGAPGLKLSLHLGLGAVNAFTFADALQAFGYETRPYELSPGLTDRRLARAIEAVAQALAGRRELVPPDGAPRWMYRLIGDKRLKPYANAYDHLYGPATKGALGACRAALDDIDVDRFRVKPVIKITGEFWAQSTEGDGNFRMFEFLEREGAHVLVEPIGGWVMYLLQYQRVRIFARRGLTLPKDASRLARLAARLREERGLWLRRLAVEVGEYLYRRQYDGVRDAIGVAHPLLDQRELARIADPFYRELARGGEGHLEVGKSIYYTTRNAAHMVLSLKPFGCMPSTQSDGVQSAVLARFKDLTFLPIETGSEGELTAHSRVQMALVEARLRAQAEFQRALASTGRPLDELRRYVDEHPELHRATYHVPHRRGVAGVAANFVLHVHDRMRRDRRWRRARVDTMAVGQGA
;
A
#
# COMPACT_ATOMS: atom_id res chain seq x y z
N MET A 1 -21.67 -32.67 23.10
CA MET A 1 -21.16 -31.95 21.90
C MET A 1 -19.64 -31.97 21.96
N ALA A 2 -18.97 -32.60 20.99
CA ALA A 2 -17.53 -32.46 20.87
C ALA A 2 -17.20 -31.00 20.53
N HIS A 3 -16.27 -30.38 21.25
CA HIS A 3 -15.78 -29.06 20.89
C HIS A 3 -15.20 -29.10 19.48
N TYR A 4 -15.51 -28.08 18.66
CA TYR A 4 -14.93 -27.94 17.32
C TYR A 4 -13.41 -28.04 17.41
N ARG A 5 -12.85 -28.99 16.66
CA ARG A 5 -11.40 -29.12 16.45
C ARG A 5 -11.11 -28.80 15.00
N ARG A 6 -10.15 -27.92 14.79
CA ARG A 6 -9.63 -27.62 13.46
C ARG A 6 -9.09 -28.92 12.84
N GLU A 7 -9.45 -29.18 11.59
CA GLU A 7 -8.94 -30.33 10.84
C GLU A 7 -7.40 -30.27 10.77
N ALA A 8 -6.74 -31.42 10.93
CA ALA A 8 -5.29 -31.52 10.82
C ALA A 8 -4.88 -31.31 9.36
N GLU A 9 -3.98 -30.37 9.12
CA GLU A 9 -3.56 -29.99 7.77
C GLU A 9 -2.28 -30.72 7.36
N ARG A 10 -2.20 -31.07 6.07
CA ARG A 10 -0.97 -31.55 5.47
C ARG A 10 0.07 -30.42 5.50
N PRO A 11 1.21 -30.57 6.21
CA PRO A 11 2.21 -29.53 6.28
C PRO A 11 2.93 -29.37 4.93
N PHE A 12 3.41 -28.17 4.64
CA PHE A 12 4.45 -27.95 3.64
C PHE A 12 5.80 -28.13 4.32
N LEU A 13 6.59 -29.12 3.89
CA LEU A 13 7.86 -29.47 4.53
C LEU A 13 9.08 -28.98 3.74
N ALA A 14 10.21 -28.82 4.42
CA ALA A 14 11.47 -28.39 3.80
C ALA A 14 11.94 -29.31 2.65
N SER A 15 11.64 -30.61 2.74
CA SER A 15 11.97 -31.61 1.71
C SER A 15 11.12 -31.50 0.44
N GLU A 16 10.09 -30.65 0.42
CA GLU A 16 9.19 -30.49 -0.73
C GLU A 16 9.48 -29.22 -1.54
N ARG A 17 10.44 -28.38 -1.10
CA ARG A 17 10.73 -27.05 -1.69
C ARG A 17 11.18 -27.09 -3.15
N ASP A 18 11.82 -28.18 -3.54
CA ASP A 18 12.35 -28.43 -4.87
C ASP A 18 11.27 -28.82 -5.88
N ARG A 19 10.07 -29.20 -5.42
CA ARG A 19 8.96 -29.61 -6.30
C ARG A 19 7.68 -28.80 -6.11
N VAL A 20 7.48 -28.17 -4.96
CA VAL A 20 6.27 -27.41 -4.64
C VAL A 20 6.39 -25.95 -5.07
N THR A 21 5.35 -25.46 -5.74
CA THR A 21 5.18 -24.05 -6.12
C THR A 21 4.25 -23.34 -5.14
N ILE A 22 4.68 -22.19 -4.63
CA ILE A 22 3.93 -21.31 -3.75
C ILE A 22 3.11 -20.33 -4.61
N LEU A 23 1.80 -20.51 -4.63
CA LEU A 23 0.86 -19.56 -5.20
C LEU A 23 0.54 -18.48 -4.18
N PHE A 24 0.50 -17.22 -4.59
CA PHE A 24 0.07 -16.12 -3.73
C PHE A 24 -0.63 -15.05 -4.57
N GLY A 25 -1.45 -14.22 -3.96
CA GLY A 25 -2.09 -13.11 -4.67
C GLY A 25 -3.09 -12.35 -3.81
N GLY A 26 -3.69 -11.33 -4.40
CA GLY A 26 -4.64 -10.43 -3.76
C GLY A 26 -4.07 -9.07 -3.39
N LEU A 27 -2.90 -8.69 -3.91
CA LEU A 27 -2.39 -7.31 -3.85
C LEU A 27 -2.42 -6.70 -5.27
N THR A 28 -1.71 -5.59 -5.50
CA THR A 28 -1.57 -5.03 -6.84
C THR A 28 -0.52 -5.79 -7.64
N VAL A 29 -0.62 -5.78 -8.97
CA VAL A 29 0.31 -6.47 -9.89
C VAL A 29 1.76 -6.08 -9.61
N LYS A 30 2.00 -4.81 -9.25
CA LYS A 30 3.33 -4.26 -8.95
C LYS A 30 3.90 -4.88 -7.67
N HIS A 31 3.06 -4.98 -6.63
CA HIS A 31 3.45 -5.62 -5.37
C HIS A 31 3.78 -7.09 -5.58
N GLU A 32 2.91 -7.80 -6.29
CA GLU A 32 3.04 -9.24 -6.50
C GLU A 32 4.29 -9.59 -7.33
N ARG A 33 4.57 -8.81 -8.38
CA ARG A 33 5.79 -8.98 -9.20
C ARG A 33 7.07 -8.81 -8.37
N LEU A 34 7.12 -7.82 -7.47
CA LEU A 34 8.28 -7.59 -6.62
C LEU A 34 8.38 -8.62 -5.49
N ILE A 35 7.27 -9.07 -4.92
CA ILE A 35 7.24 -10.15 -3.92
C ILE A 35 7.71 -11.47 -4.55
N GLN A 36 7.32 -11.76 -5.80
CA GLN A 36 7.81 -12.94 -6.52
C GLN A 36 9.33 -12.93 -6.62
N ALA A 37 9.92 -11.78 -7.01
CA ALA A 37 11.37 -11.63 -7.04
C ALA A 37 12.04 -11.85 -5.67
N VAL A 38 11.38 -11.45 -4.57
CA VAL A 38 11.88 -11.73 -3.22
C VAL A 38 11.81 -13.22 -2.90
N PHE A 39 10.73 -13.92 -3.27
CA PHE A 39 10.67 -15.38 -3.12
C PHE A 39 11.77 -16.08 -3.92
N ASP A 40 12.04 -15.63 -5.15
CA ASP A 40 13.12 -16.14 -6.01
C ASP A 40 14.48 -15.96 -5.33
N SER A 41 14.76 -14.78 -4.75
CA SER A 41 16.00 -14.50 -4.01
C SER A 41 16.20 -15.41 -2.79
N CYS A 42 15.09 -15.90 -2.22
CA CYS A 42 15.09 -16.82 -1.09
C CYS A 42 15.09 -18.30 -1.50
N GLY A 43 15.17 -18.61 -2.80
CA GLY A 43 15.19 -19.97 -3.34
C GLY A 43 13.85 -20.69 -3.30
N TYR A 44 12.72 -19.96 -3.24
CA TYR A 44 11.39 -20.54 -3.34
C TYR A 44 10.87 -20.46 -4.77
N ARG A 45 10.16 -21.50 -5.23
CA ARG A 45 9.35 -21.42 -6.44
C ARG A 45 8.05 -20.74 -6.08
N ALA A 46 7.89 -19.48 -6.45
CA ALA A 46 6.65 -18.75 -6.18
C ALA A 46 6.07 -18.16 -7.47
N LEU A 47 4.75 -18.10 -7.52
CA LEU A 47 4.02 -17.53 -8.64
C LEU A 47 2.87 -16.67 -8.11
N ALA A 48 2.85 -15.42 -8.58
CA ALA A 48 1.71 -14.54 -8.38
C ALA A 48 0.51 -15.05 -9.21
N LEU A 49 -0.66 -15.13 -8.58
CA LEU A 49 -1.90 -15.41 -9.30
C LEU A 49 -2.24 -14.22 -10.21
N PRO A 50 -2.92 -14.47 -11.35
CA PRO A 50 -3.47 -13.39 -12.15
C PRO A 50 -4.41 -12.50 -11.34
N GLN A 51 -4.48 -11.22 -11.72
CA GLN A 51 -5.38 -10.27 -11.09
C GLN A 51 -6.83 -10.76 -11.15
N ALA A 52 -7.51 -10.75 -10.01
CA ALA A 52 -8.88 -11.24 -9.91
C ALA A 52 -9.85 -10.33 -10.69
N ASP A 53 -10.64 -10.96 -11.56
CA ASP A 53 -11.64 -10.35 -12.43
C ASP A 53 -13.08 -10.81 -12.06
N LEU A 54 -14.08 -10.32 -12.78
CA LEU A 54 -15.47 -10.71 -12.55
C LEU A 54 -15.70 -12.23 -12.71
N ALA A 55 -14.98 -12.88 -13.64
CA ALA A 55 -15.05 -14.33 -13.82
C ALA A 55 -14.53 -15.07 -12.56
N SER A 56 -13.46 -14.56 -11.96
CA SER A 56 -12.95 -15.05 -10.67
C SER A 56 -14.02 -14.89 -9.58
N CYS A 57 -14.68 -13.74 -9.50
CA CYS A 57 -15.78 -13.53 -8.55
C CYS A 57 -16.93 -14.53 -8.72
N GLN A 58 -17.34 -14.81 -9.97
CA GLN A 58 -18.40 -15.78 -10.27
C GLN A 58 -18.03 -17.19 -9.82
N ILE A 59 -16.80 -17.64 -10.08
CA ILE A 59 -16.27 -18.92 -9.57
C ILE A 59 -16.28 -18.92 -8.04
N GLY A 60 -15.82 -17.85 -7.41
CA GLY A 60 -15.87 -17.69 -5.96
C GLY A 60 -17.29 -17.89 -5.40
N LYS A 61 -18.30 -17.24 -6.00
CA LYS A 61 -19.70 -17.39 -5.60
C LYS A 61 -20.25 -18.81 -5.77
N GLN A 62 -19.75 -19.58 -6.72
CA GLN A 62 -20.18 -20.97 -6.94
C GLN A 62 -19.69 -21.91 -5.83
N TYR A 63 -18.48 -21.70 -5.32
CA TYR A 63 -17.82 -22.65 -4.41
C TYR A 63 -17.74 -22.20 -2.95
N CYS A 64 -17.82 -20.89 -2.67
CA CYS A 64 -17.80 -20.36 -1.31
C CYS A 64 -19.19 -20.38 -0.66
N ASN A 65 -19.25 -20.22 0.67
CA ASN A 65 -20.52 -20.01 1.34
C ASN A 65 -21.20 -18.72 0.89
N ASN A 66 -22.54 -18.73 0.90
CA ASN A 66 -23.32 -17.53 0.71
C ASN A 66 -23.04 -16.50 1.81
N GLY A 67 -22.99 -15.24 1.39
CA GLY A 67 -22.85 -14.11 2.30
C GLY A 67 -21.43 -13.86 2.79
N VAL A 68 -20.38 -14.47 2.22
CA VAL A 68 -19.00 -13.97 2.44
C VAL A 68 -18.82 -12.58 1.81
N CYS A 69 -17.88 -11.79 2.32
CA CYS A 69 -17.60 -10.47 1.77
C CYS A 69 -16.89 -10.56 0.42
N ASN A 70 -17.09 -9.56 -0.43
CA ASN A 70 -16.67 -9.58 -1.84
C ASN A 70 -15.20 -9.99 -2.09
N PRO A 71 -14.18 -9.51 -1.34
CA PRO A 71 -12.79 -9.85 -1.62
C PRO A 71 -12.51 -11.35 -1.46
N ALA A 72 -13.27 -12.06 -0.61
CA ALA A 72 -13.19 -13.51 -0.50
C ALA A 72 -13.57 -14.18 -1.82
N TYR A 73 -14.70 -13.79 -2.44
CA TYR A 73 -15.12 -14.36 -3.73
C TYR A 73 -14.08 -14.11 -4.82
N PHE A 74 -13.53 -12.90 -4.91
CA PHE A 74 -12.52 -12.57 -5.92
C PHE A 74 -11.23 -13.36 -5.71
N THR A 75 -10.69 -13.38 -4.49
CA THR A 75 -9.38 -14.00 -4.22
C THR A 75 -9.43 -15.52 -4.19
N ILE A 76 -10.48 -16.13 -3.60
CA ILE A 76 -10.70 -17.59 -3.64
C ILE A 76 -11.00 -18.03 -5.07
N GLY A 77 -11.83 -17.28 -5.78
CA GLY A 77 -12.16 -17.57 -7.17
C GLY A 77 -10.97 -17.49 -8.11
N ALA A 78 -10.05 -16.53 -7.92
CA ALA A 78 -8.82 -16.43 -8.70
C ALA A 78 -7.91 -17.66 -8.48
N LEU A 79 -7.82 -18.16 -7.24
CA LEU A 79 -7.12 -19.40 -6.94
C LEU A 79 -7.79 -20.58 -7.65
N LEU A 80 -9.09 -20.78 -7.47
CA LEU A 80 -9.81 -21.90 -8.08
C LEU A 80 -9.71 -21.89 -9.60
N ARG A 81 -9.87 -20.72 -10.23
CA ARG A 81 -9.73 -20.54 -11.67
C ARG A 81 -8.35 -20.98 -12.15
N TYR A 82 -7.29 -20.58 -11.43
CA TYR A 82 -5.93 -20.99 -11.76
C TYR A 82 -5.73 -22.50 -11.62
N LEU A 83 -6.26 -23.13 -10.56
CA LEU A 83 -6.18 -24.59 -10.38
C LEU A 83 -6.95 -25.35 -11.48
N GLN A 84 -8.12 -24.85 -11.89
CA GLN A 84 -8.90 -25.41 -13.00
C GLN A 84 -8.17 -25.27 -14.34
N GLN A 85 -7.43 -24.18 -14.56
CA GLN A 85 -6.57 -24.02 -15.74
C GLN A 85 -5.41 -25.02 -15.74
N LEU A 86 -4.80 -25.28 -14.59
CA LEU A 86 -3.78 -26.32 -14.45
C LEU A 86 -4.36 -27.71 -14.78
N GLU A 87 -5.56 -28.01 -14.30
CA GLU A 87 -6.27 -29.26 -14.62
C GLU A 87 -6.55 -29.37 -16.12
N ALA A 88 -7.07 -28.30 -16.73
CA ALA A 88 -7.32 -28.23 -18.18
C ALA A 88 -6.05 -28.36 -19.03
N SER A 89 -4.87 -28.00 -18.48
CA SER A 89 -3.57 -28.19 -19.15
C SER A 89 -3.05 -29.63 -19.11
N GLY A 90 -3.78 -30.55 -18.47
CA GLY A 90 -3.46 -31.97 -18.40
C GLY A 90 -2.85 -32.45 -17.07
N LEU A 91 -2.77 -31.60 -16.05
CA LEU A 91 -2.33 -32.02 -14.72
C LEU A 91 -3.48 -32.69 -13.94
N SER A 92 -3.23 -33.85 -13.35
CA SER A 92 -4.22 -34.49 -12.47
C SER A 92 -4.42 -33.68 -11.18
N ARG A 93 -5.59 -33.78 -10.56
CA ARG A 93 -5.89 -33.09 -9.29
C ARG A 93 -4.93 -33.49 -8.17
N GLU A 94 -4.56 -34.77 -8.09
CA GLU A 94 -3.60 -35.27 -7.11
C GLU A 94 -2.24 -34.59 -7.28
N THR A 95 -1.82 -34.43 -8.54
CA THR A 95 -0.58 -33.72 -8.87
C THR A 95 -0.66 -32.25 -8.47
N ILE A 96 -1.80 -31.59 -8.69
CA ILE A 96 -1.99 -30.18 -8.33
C ILE A 96 -1.95 -30.01 -6.80
N VAL A 97 -2.70 -30.82 -6.06
CA VAL A 97 -2.72 -30.80 -4.58
C VAL A 97 -1.32 -31.09 -4.00
N ASP A 98 -0.55 -31.98 -4.62
CA ASP A 98 0.80 -32.34 -4.18
C ASP A 98 1.87 -31.30 -4.52
N ARG A 99 1.76 -30.64 -5.68
CA ARG A 99 2.80 -29.73 -6.20
C ARG A 99 2.54 -28.25 -5.97
N TYR A 100 1.36 -27.87 -5.49
CA TYR A 100 1.04 -26.47 -5.22
C TYR A 100 0.60 -26.25 -3.77
N VAL A 101 0.88 -25.05 -3.28
CA VAL A 101 0.41 -24.53 -1.98
C VAL A 101 -0.05 -23.09 -2.19
N PHE A 102 -1.08 -22.64 -1.47
CA PHE A 102 -1.49 -21.23 -1.51
C PHE A 102 -1.04 -20.51 -0.25
N PHE A 103 -0.28 -19.43 -0.40
CA PHE A 103 0.18 -18.56 0.68
C PHE A 103 -0.64 -17.27 0.70
N THR A 104 -1.28 -17.00 1.83
CA THR A 104 -2.07 -15.78 2.02
C THR A 104 -2.00 -15.25 3.45
N ALA A 105 -2.42 -14.01 3.64
CA ALA A 105 -2.55 -13.42 4.96
C ALA A 105 -3.84 -13.90 5.64
N GLY A 106 -3.78 -14.08 6.95
CA GLY A 106 -4.94 -14.36 7.80
C GLY A 106 -4.96 -13.42 9.00
N SER A 107 -6.15 -13.15 9.52
CA SER A 107 -6.33 -12.36 10.74
C SER A 107 -7.10 -13.12 11.80
N CYS A 108 -7.07 -12.62 13.02
CA CYS A 108 -7.98 -13.01 14.08
C CYS A 108 -8.73 -11.75 14.51
N GLY A 109 -10.05 -11.76 14.45
CA GLY A 109 -10.83 -10.59 14.81
C GLY A 109 -12.29 -10.69 14.36
N PRO A 110 -13.09 -9.67 14.68
CA PRO A 110 -14.53 -9.69 14.38
C PRO A 110 -14.84 -9.46 12.89
N CYS A 111 -13.84 -9.17 12.05
CA CYS A 111 -14.04 -9.09 10.60
C CYS A 111 -14.02 -10.47 9.94
N ARG A 112 -14.78 -10.59 8.84
CA ARG A 112 -14.86 -11.79 8.01
C ARG A 112 -13.51 -12.25 7.48
N PHE A 113 -12.50 -11.36 7.40
CA PHE A 113 -11.14 -11.74 7.05
C PHE A 113 -10.55 -12.81 7.99
N GLY A 114 -11.00 -12.86 9.26
CA GLY A 114 -10.62 -13.94 10.17
C GLY A 114 -11.19 -15.31 9.82
N MET A 115 -12.19 -15.38 8.94
CA MET A 115 -12.82 -16.61 8.46
C MET A 115 -12.34 -17.03 7.06
N TYR A 116 -11.52 -16.22 6.38
CA TYR A 116 -11.10 -16.50 5.00
C TYR A 116 -10.43 -17.85 4.87
N GLU A 117 -9.61 -18.20 5.86
CA GLU A 117 -9.00 -19.51 5.96
C GLU A 117 -10.00 -20.67 5.78
N ALA A 118 -11.09 -20.64 6.56
CA ALA A 118 -12.09 -21.70 6.52
C ALA A 118 -12.82 -21.70 5.18
N GLU A 119 -13.09 -20.52 4.62
CA GLU A 119 -13.73 -20.36 3.32
C GLU A 119 -12.86 -20.84 2.16
N TYR A 120 -11.54 -20.55 2.16
CA TYR A 120 -10.61 -21.11 1.18
C TYR A 120 -10.66 -22.64 1.18
N ARG A 121 -10.56 -23.26 2.37
CA ARG A 121 -10.58 -24.73 2.49
C ARG A 121 -11.91 -25.33 2.07
N LEU A 122 -13.02 -24.70 2.44
CA LEU A 122 -14.34 -25.15 2.04
C LEU A 122 -14.50 -25.08 0.52
N ALA A 123 -14.14 -23.95 -0.09
CA ALA A 123 -14.26 -23.76 -1.53
C ALA A 123 -13.36 -24.71 -2.33
N LEU A 124 -12.13 -24.96 -1.86
CA LEU A 124 -11.23 -25.94 -2.45
C LEU A 124 -11.80 -27.37 -2.42
N ARG A 125 -12.39 -27.78 -1.29
CA ARG A 125 -13.09 -29.07 -1.15
C ARG A 125 -14.33 -29.14 -2.05
N ASN A 126 -15.15 -28.09 -2.09
CA ASN A 126 -16.32 -28.03 -2.97
C ASN A 126 -15.94 -28.10 -4.46
N ALA A 127 -14.76 -27.59 -4.82
CA ALA A 127 -14.20 -27.70 -6.17
C ALA A 127 -13.49 -29.04 -6.45
N GLY A 128 -13.40 -29.93 -5.47
CA GLY A 128 -12.76 -31.24 -5.59
C GLY A 128 -11.24 -31.24 -5.49
N PHE A 129 -10.64 -30.18 -4.95
CA PHE A 129 -9.21 -30.08 -4.59
C PHE A 129 -9.01 -30.42 -3.11
N ASP A 130 -9.60 -31.53 -2.65
CA ASP A 130 -9.46 -32.00 -1.27
C ASP A 130 -7.99 -32.20 -0.88
N GLY A 131 -7.62 -31.71 0.31
CA GLY A 131 -6.24 -31.77 0.81
C GLY A 131 -5.30 -30.69 0.27
N PHE A 132 -5.78 -29.76 -0.57
CA PHE A 132 -4.99 -28.61 -1.01
C PHE A 132 -4.53 -27.75 0.19
N ARG A 133 -3.26 -27.38 0.20
CA ARG A 133 -2.60 -26.73 1.35
C ARG A 133 -2.72 -25.21 1.28
N VAL A 134 -3.28 -24.62 2.33
CA VAL A 134 -3.39 -23.16 2.51
C VAL A 134 -2.50 -22.71 3.67
N LEU A 135 -1.40 -22.04 3.35
CA LEU A 135 -0.42 -21.50 4.30
C LEU A 135 -0.82 -20.09 4.69
N LEU A 136 -0.99 -19.86 6.00
CA LEU A 136 -1.39 -18.55 6.51
C LEU A 136 -0.25 -17.84 7.20
N PHE A 137 -0.05 -16.59 6.80
CA PHE A 137 0.60 -15.61 7.64
C PHE A 137 -0.44 -14.99 8.57
N GLN A 138 -0.52 -15.47 9.82
CA GLN A 138 -1.41 -14.88 10.82
C GLN A 138 -0.84 -13.54 11.30
N GLN A 139 -1.60 -12.45 11.15
CA GLN A 139 -1.23 -11.11 11.63
C GLN A 139 -0.84 -11.06 13.12
N GLU A 140 -1.34 -12.01 13.93
CA GLU A 140 -1.07 -12.07 15.38
C GLU A 140 0.04 -13.05 15.78
N HIS A 141 0.31 -14.08 14.98
CA HIS A 141 1.17 -15.21 15.37
C HIS A 141 2.21 -15.63 14.31
N GLY A 142 2.28 -14.95 13.16
CA GLY A 142 3.13 -15.34 12.03
C GLY A 142 2.63 -16.59 11.29
N VAL A 143 3.51 -17.29 10.57
CA VAL A 143 3.22 -18.61 9.98
C VAL A 143 3.41 -19.67 11.07
N LYS A 144 2.31 -20.26 11.54
CA LYS A 144 2.38 -21.44 12.42
C LYS A 144 2.63 -22.67 11.57
N ALA A 145 3.78 -23.31 11.75
CA ALA A 145 3.99 -24.67 11.32
C ALA A 145 4.29 -25.49 12.57
N ASP A 146 3.37 -26.37 12.97
CA ASP A 146 3.54 -27.33 14.08
C ASP A 146 4.55 -28.45 13.76
N THR A 147 5.42 -28.23 12.77
CA THR A 147 6.44 -29.18 12.31
C THR A 147 7.81 -28.53 12.37
N GLY A 148 8.81 -29.25 12.89
CA GLY A 148 10.17 -28.72 13.12
C GLY A 148 10.95 -28.31 11.85
N ALA A 149 10.43 -28.59 10.66
CA ALA A 149 11.08 -28.28 9.38
C ALA A 149 10.10 -27.73 8.33
N PRO A 150 9.59 -26.48 8.50
CA PRO A 150 8.64 -25.91 7.57
C PRO A 150 9.25 -25.63 6.19
N GLY A 151 8.46 -25.93 5.16
CA GLY A 151 8.74 -25.66 3.76
C GLY A 151 8.94 -24.17 3.51
N LEU A 152 8.07 -23.31 4.04
CA LEU A 152 8.25 -21.86 4.02
C LEU A 152 8.86 -21.37 5.34
N LYS A 153 10.07 -20.82 5.30
CA LYS A 153 10.72 -20.17 6.46
C LYS A 153 10.60 -18.66 6.32
N LEU A 154 9.98 -18.03 7.32
CA LEU A 154 9.98 -16.57 7.50
C LEU A 154 11.37 -16.11 7.99
N SER A 155 12.34 -16.12 7.09
CA SER A 155 13.69 -15.62 7.37
C SER A 155 13.68 -14.09 7.45
N LEU A 156 14.69 -13.52 8.11
CA LEU A 156 14.90 -12.08 8.13
C LEU A 156 15.09 -11.53 6.70
N HIS A 157 15.75 -12.30 5.82
CA HIS A 157 15.95 -11.93 4.42
C HIS A 157 14.62 -11.82 3.67
N LEU A 158 13.71 -12.79 3.82
CA LEU A 158 12.37 -12.74 3.24
C LEU A 158 11.56 -11.56 3.78
N GLY A 159 11.62 -11.31 5.10
CA GLY A 159 10.90 -10.19 5.73
C GLY A 159 11.39 -8.82 5.28
N LEU A 160 12.71 -8.59 5.28
CA LEU A 160 13.30 -7.34 4.79
C LEU A 160 13.17 -7.17 3.27
N GLY A 161 13.18 -8.28 2.53
CA GLY A 161 12.88 -8.30 1.10
C GLY A 161 11.44 -7.84 0.84
N ALA A 162 10.47 -8.35 1.60
CA ALA A 162 9.07 -7.93 1.50
C ALA A 162 8.89 -6.44 1.85
N VAL A 163 9.60 -5.91 2.85
CA VAL A 163 9.60 -4.46 3.15
C VAL A 163 10.08 -3.65 1.95
N ASN A 164 11.15 -4.09 1.28
CA ASN A 164 11.60 -3.45 0.04
C ASN A 164 10.54 -3.57 -1.07
N ALA A 165 10.00 -4.76 -1.31
CA ALA A 165 8.97 -4.96 -2.32
C ALA A 165 7.76 -4.03 -2.11
N PHE A 166 7.25 -3.92 -0.87
CA PHE A 166 6.15 -3.02 -0.54
C PHE A 166 6.51 -1.54 -0.74
N THR A 167 7.65 -1.08 -0.21
CA THR A 167 8.03 0.34 -0.30
C THR A 167 8.29 0.80 -1.73
N PHE A 168 8.94 -0.04 -2.56
CA PHE A 168 9.13 0.25 -3.99
C PHE A 168 7.81 0.19 -4.77
N ALA A 169 7.00 -0.84 -4.54
CA ALA A 169 5.72 -0.97 -5.24
C ALA A 169 4.75 0.16 -4.91
N ASP A 170 4.64 0.56 -3.63
CA ASP A 170 3.81 1.68 -3.21
C ASP A 170 4.24 3.00 -3.88
N ALA A 171 5.54 3.29 -3.87
CA ALA A 171 6.05 4.54 -4.46
C ALA A 171 5.88 4.56 -5.99
N LEU A 172 6.11 3.43 -6.68
CA LEU A 172 5.87 3.31 -8.12
C LEU A 172 4.38 3.37 -8.47
N GLN A 173 3.52 2.82 -7.62
CA GLN A 173 2.07 2.87 -7.78
C GLN A 173 1.56 4.31 -7.66
N ALA A 174 1.99 5.02 -6.62
CA ALA A 174 1.65 6.43 -6.41
C ALA A 174 2.18 7.30 -7.56
N PHE A 175 3.44 7.10 -7.96
CA PHE A 175 4.03 7.81 -9.10
C PHE A 175 3.16 7.71 -10.37
N GLY A 176 2.64 6.51 -10.67
CA GLY A 176 1.79 6.31 -11.84
C GLY A 176 0.53 7.16 -11.83
N TYR A 177 -0.25 7.08 -10.75
CA TYR A 177 -1.50 7.82 -10.63
C TYR A 177 -1.32 9.33 -10.45
N GLU A 178 -0.18 9.76 -9.91
CA GLU A 178 0.14 11.18 -9.76
C GLU A 178 0.71 11.79 -11.06
N THR A 179 1.28 10.98 -11.95
CA THR A 179 1.96 11.43 -13.19
C THR A 179 1.06 11.31 -14.43
N ARG A 180 0.38 10.17 -14.60
CA ARG A 180 -0.42 9.85 -15.79
C ARG A 180 -1.46 10.93 -16.15
N PRO A 181 -2.18 11.58 -15.20
CA PRO A 181 -3.14 12.63 -15.55
C PRO A 181 -2.53 13.88 -16.19
N TYR A 182 -1.21 14.07 -16.07
CA TYR A 182 -0.47 15.24 -16.55
C TYR A 182 0.52 14.92 -17.67
N GLU A 183 0.69 13.65 -18.05
CA GLU A 183 1.67 13.28 -19.07
C GLU A 183 1.38 13.96 -20.41
N LEU A 184 2.44 14.37 -21.10
CA LEU A 184 2.34 14.96 -22.44
C LEU A 184 2.15 13.89 -23.51
N SER A 185 2.81 12.74 -23.35
CA SER A 185 2.77 11.61 -24.28
C SER A 185 1.93 10.47 -23.69
N PRO A 186 0.70 10.22 -24.17
CA PRO A 186 -0.19 9.19 -23.62
C PRO A 186 0.46 7.80 -23.56
N GLY A 187 0.37 7.14 -22.41
CA GLY A 187 0.89 5.79 -22.18
C GLY A 187 2.40 5.72 -21.94
N LEU A 188 3.12 6.84 -21.94
CA LEU A 188 4.55 6.86 -21.63
C LEU A 188 4.79 6.46 -20.17
N THR A 189 3.98 6.97 -19.24
CA THR A 189 4.08 6.66 -17.81
C THR A 189 4.00 5.15 -17.56
N ASP A 190 3.05 4.45 -18.19
CA ASP A 190 2.87 3.00 -18.01
C ASP A 190 4.06 2.20 -18.54
N ARG A 191 4.60 2.58 -19.71
CA ARG A 191 5.79 1.94 -20.29
C ARG A 191 7.02 2.12 -19.39
N ARG A 192 7.22 3.33 -18.86
CA ARG A 192 8.35 3.64 -17.97
C ARG A 192 8.20 2.94 -16.62
N LEU A 193 6.99 2.86 -16.08
CA LEU A 193 6.69 2.10 -14.86
C LEU A 193 6.94 0.61 -15.03
N ALA A 194 6.48 -0.01 -16.11
CA ALA A 194 6.74 -1.42 -16.38
C ALA A 194 8.24 -1.73 -16.41
N ARG A 195 9.04 -0.87 -17.04
CA ARG A 195 10.51 -0.97 -17.05
C ARG A 195 11.11 -0.78 -15.66
N ALA A 196 10.64 0.19 -14.88
CA ALA A 196 11.12 0.44 -13.52
C ALA A 196 10.83 -0.75 -12.59
N ILE A 197 9.60 -1.29 -12.63
CA ILE A 197 9.19 -2.46 -11.84
C ILE A 197 10.10 -3.66 -12.17
N GLU A 198 10.34 -3.93 -13.45
CA GLU A 198 11.18 -5.06 -13.85
C GLU A 198 12.64 -4.85 -13.43
N ALA A 199 13.18 -3.64 -13.53
CA ALA A 199 14.53 -3.33 -13.04
C ALA A 199 14.65 -3.55 -11.53
N VAL A 200 13.65 -3.14 -10.74
CA VAL A 200 13.62 -3.40 -9.29
C VAL A 200 13.46 -4.89 -9.01
N ALA A 201 12.59 -5.59 -9.75
CA ALA A 201 12.39 -7.02 -9.60
C ALA A 201 13.70 -7.78 -9.81
N GLN A 202 14.46 -7.45 -10.86
CA GLN A 202 15.77 -8.04 -11.11
C GLN A 202 16.78 -7.76 -9.99
N ALA A 203 16.80 -6.52 -9.48
CA ALA A 203 17.67 -6.15 -8.36
C ALA A 203 17.29 -6.86 -7.04
N LEU A 204 16.01 -7.13 -6.81
CA LEU A 204 15.53 -7.89 -5.66
C LEU A 204 15.81 -9.40 -5.82
N ALA A 205 15.57 -9.97 -7.00
CA ALA A 205 15.81 -11.38 -7.30
C ALA A 205 17.30 -11.76 -7.23
N GLY A 206 18.18 -10.87 -7.71
CA GLY A 206 19.63 -11.07 -7.66
C GLY A 206 20.23 -10.90 -6.26
N ARG A 207 19.44 -10.48 -5.27
CA ARG A 207 19.92 -10.26 -3.91
C ARG A 207 20.24 -11.58 -3.23
N ARG A 208 21.35 -11.61 -2.51
CA ARG A 208 21.74 -12.75 -1.66
C ARG A 208 21.88 -12.27 -0.23
N GLU A 209 21.76 -13.19 0.73
CA GLU A 209 22.17 -12.88 2.11
C GLU A 209 23.61 -12.36 2.10
N LEU A 210 23.90 -11.34 2.92
CA LEU A 210 25.26 -10.84 3.05
C LEU A 210 26.19 -11.98 3.49
N VAL A 211 27.12 -12.31 2.60
CA VAL A 211 28.30 -13.13 2.87
C VAL A 211 29.50 -12.18 2.72
N PRO A 212 30.49 -12.19 3.64
CA PRO A 212 31.69 -11.40 3.47
C PRO A 212 32.36 -11.73 2.12
N PRO A 213 32.82 -10.74 1.34
CA PRO A 213 33.57 -10.99 0.11
C PRO A 213 34.80 -11.87 0.36
N ASP A 214 35.18 -12.70 -0.60
CA ASP A 214 36.42 -13.49 -0.53
C ASP A 214 37.63 -12.57 -0.38
N GLY A 215 38.38 -12.73 0.71
CA GLY A 215 39.52 -11.87 1.06
C GLY A 215 39.18 -10.65 1.93
N ALA A 216 37.95 -10.54 2.45
CA ALA A 216 37.59 -9.45 3.37
C ALA A 216 38.43 -9.48 4.67
N PRO A 217 38.64 -8.31 5.32
CA PRO A 217 39.34 -8.28 6.60
C PRO A 217 38.66 -9.17 7.65
N ARG A 218 39.45 -9.86 8.48
CA ARG A 218 38.95 -10.78 9.53
C ARG A 218 37.87 -10.19 10.44
N TRP A 219 37.89 -8.87 10.67
CA TRP A 219 36.86 -8.21 11.47
C TRP A 219 35.47 -8.25 10.80
N MET A 220 35.40 -8.20 9.46
CA MET A 220 34.15 -8.28 8.70
C MET A 220 33.55 -9.69 8.74
N TYR A 221 34.40 -10.71 8.65
CA TYR A 221 33.98 -12.10 8.89
C TYR A 221 33.45 -12.31 10.32
N ARG A 222 34.05 -11.68 11.33
CA ARG A 222 33.53 -11.69 12.70
C ARG A 222 32.18 -10.97 12.82
N LEU A 223 32.02 -9.84 12.15
CA LEU A 223 30.82 -8.99 12.27
C LEU A 223 29.61 -9.58 11.53
N ILE A 224 29.81 -10.15 10.34
CA ILE A 224 28.77 -10.79 9.53
C ILE A 224 28.54 -12.26 9.96
N GLY A 225 29.56 -12.91 10.53
CA GLY A 225 29.49 -14.26 11.07
C GLY A 225 28.92 -14.35 12.49
N ASP A 226 28.93 -13.27 13.28
CA ASP A 226 28.31 -13.25 14.60
C ASP A 226 26.79 -13.30 14.47
N LYS A 227 26.19 -14.37 15.01
CA LYS A 227 24.73 -14.58 15.04
C LYS A 227 23.97 -13.41 15.67
N ARG A 228 24.62 -12.61 16.53
CA ARG A 228 24.03 -11.41 17.14
C ARG A 228 24.05 -10.20 16.22
N LEU A 229 25.08 -10.04 15.39
CA LEU A 229 25.28 -8.86 14.55
C LEU A 229 24.81 -9.05 13.10
N LYS A 230 24.79 -10.29 12.58
CA LYS A 230 24.29 -10.65 11.25
C LYS A 230 22.90 -10.06 10.93
N PRO A 231 21.91 -10.06 11.84
CA PRO A 231 20.61 -9.44 11.58
C PRO A 231 20.69 -7.94 11.28
N TYR A 232 21.55 -7.21 11.99
CA TYR A 232 21.72 -5.77 11.81
C TYR A 232 22.46 -5.44 10.52
N ALA A 233 23.49 -6.22 10.18
CA ALA A 233 24.19 -6.08 8.91
C ALA A 233 23.25 -6.34 7.72
N ASN A 234 22.46 -7.41 7.78
CA ASN A 234 21.43 -7.71 6.78
C ASN A 234 20.37 -6.59 6.68
N ALA A 235 19.87 -6.08 7.81
CA ALA A 235 18.95 -4.94 7.81
C ALA A 235 19.58 -3.71 7.16
N TYR A 236 20.84 -3.41 7.47
CA TYR A 236 21.55 -2.27 6.89
C TYR A 236 21.72 -2.42 5.38
N ASP A 237 22.12 -3.58 4.87
CA ASP A 237 22.22 -3.82 3.43
C ASP A 237 20.85 -3.77 2.74
N HIS A 238 19.80 -4.23 3.41
CA HIS A 238 18.45 -4.11 2.88
C HIS A 238 18.01 -2.66 2.67
N LEU A 239 18.41 -1.78 3.57
CA LEU A 239 18.04 -0.36 3.54
C LEU A 239 19.00 0.49 2.69
N TYR A 240 20.32 0.23 2.77
CA TYR A 240 21.38 1.10 2.24
C TYR A 240 22.39 0.39 1.33
N GLY A 241 22.19 -0.89 1.08
CA GLY A 241 23.08 -1.72 0.29
C GLY A 241 23.14 -1.32 -1.18
N PRO A 242 24.18 -1.78 -1.91
CA PRO A 242 24.36 -1.47 -3.33
C PRO A 242 23.17 -1.89 -4.19
N ALA A 243 22.52 -3.02 -3.87
CA ALA A 243 21.34 -3.49 -4.61
C ALA A 243 20.15 -2.53 -4.46
N THR A 244 19.90 -2.00 -3.25
CA THR A 244 18.83 -1.03 -3.00
C THR A 244 19.15 0.30 -3.70
N LYS A 245 20.40 0.78 -3.60
CA LYS A 245 20.84 2.01 -4.29
C LYS A 245 20.77 1.88 -5.82
N GLY A 246 21.19 0.74 -6.35
CA GLY A 246 21.10 0.41 -7.78
C GLY A 246 19.66 0.37 -8.26
N ALA A 247 18.76 -0.26 -7.49
CA ALA A 247 17.32 -0.26 -7.79
C ALA A 247 16.74 1.16 -7.78
N LEU A 248 17.09 1.99 -6.81
CA LEU A 248 16.65 3.41 -6.76
C LEU A 248 17.18 4.22 -7.96
N GLY A 249 18.45 4.05 -8.30
CA GLY A 249 19.06 4.70 -9.46
C GLY A 249 18.40 4.29 -10.77
N ALA A 250 18.13 2.99 -10.94
CA ALA A 250 17.44 2.45 -12.11
C ALA A 250 15.99 2.95 -12.21
N CYS A 251 15.25 2.99 -11.09
CA CYS A 251 13.92 3.60 -11.03
C CYS A 251 13.97 5.05 -11.48
N ARG A 252 14.83 5.87 -10.87
CA ARG A 252 14.91 7.29 -11.20
C ARG A 252 15.27 7.50 -12.66
N ALA A 253 16.27 6.78 -13.18
CA ALA A 253 16.67 6.88 -14.58
C ALA A 253 15.54 6.45 -15.55
N ALA A 254 14.71 5.47 -15.18
CA ALA A 254 13.58 5.05 -15.98
C ALA A 254 12.43 6.08 -15.99
N LEU A 255 12.28 6.88 -14.93
CA LEU A 255 11.16 7.80 -14.74
C LEU A 255 11.48 9.27 -15.07
N ASP A 256 12.76 9.66 -15.11
CA ASP A 256 13.17 11.08 -15.29
C ASP A 256 12.80 11.66 -16.66
N ASP A 257 12.62 10.79 -17.67
CA ASP A 257 12.33 11.13 -19.07
C ASP A 257 10.84 11.38 -19.35
N ILE A 258 10.00 11.46 -18.31
CA ILE A 258 8.57 11.69 -18.47
C ILE A 258 8.29 13.20 -18.35
N ASP A 259 7.86 13.80 -19.44
CA ASP A 259 7.40 15.20 -19.45
C ASP A 259 5.92 15.31 -19.07
N VAL A 260 5.62 16.27 -18.19
CA VAL A 260 4.26 16.53 -17.70
C VAL A 260 3.86 18.01 -17.80
N ASP A 261 2.58 18.26 -18.09
CA ASP A 261 1.94 19.58 -17.98
C ASP A 261 1.12 19.67 -16.69
N ARG A 262 1.74 20.22 -15.65
CA ARG A 262 1.12 20.44 -14.35
C ARG A 262 0.18 21.64 -14.32
N PHE A 263 0.07 22.44 -15.38
CA PHE A 263 -0.95 23.51 -15.46
C PHE A 263 -2.35 22.97 -15.76
N ARG A 264 -2.49 21.70 -16.17
CA ARG A 264 -3.79 21.06 -16.36
C ARG A 264 -4.54 20.97 -15.03
N VAL A 265 -5.66 21.65 -14.91
CA VAL A 265 -6.48 21.60 -13.70
C VAL A 265 -7.22 20.26 -13.63
N LYS A 266 -6.92 19.48 -12.57
CA LYS A 266 -7.51 18.17 -12.32
C LYS A 266 -7.96 18.12 -10.85
N PRO A 267 -9.19 17.69 -10.53
CA PRO A 267 -9.60 17.50 -9.15
C PRO A 267 -8.81 16.35 -8.52
N VAL A 268 -8.24 16.60 -7.35
CA VAL A 268 -7.53 15.61 -6.53
C VAL A 268 -8.54 14.83 -5.69
N ILE A 269 -8.62 13.53 -5.93
CA ILE A 269 -9.56 12.60 -5.30
C ILE A 269 -8.78 11.61 -4.45
N LYS A 270 -9.03 11.59 -3.15
CA LYS A 270 -8.41 10.61 -2.26
C LYS A 270 -9.24 9.34 -2.19
N ILE A 271 -8.63 8.21 -2.50
CA ILE A 271 -9.23 6.89 -2.26
C ILE A 271 -8.98 6.48 -0.82
N THR A 272 -10.03 6.03 -0.15
CA THR A 272 -9.99 5.37 1.17
C THR A 272 -10.94 4.17 1.16
N GLY A 273 -11.07 3.46 2.27
CA GLY A 273 -12.07 2.43 2.49
C GLY A 273 -11.43 1.17 3.04
N GLU A 274 -11.82 0.02 2.50
CA GLU A 274 -11.31 -1.28 2.92
C GLU A 274 -10.00 -1.61 2.19
N PHE A 275 -9.05 -2.26 2.89
CA PHE A 275 -7.68 -2.48 2.41
C PHE A 275 -7.58 -3.07 0.99
N TRP A 276 -8.40 -4.06 0.65
CA TRP A 276 -8.35 -4.71 -0.64
C TRP A 276 -9.08 -3.91 -1.71
N ALA A 277 -10.30 -3.44 -1.44
CA ALA A 277 -11.08 -2.65 -2.40
C ALA A 277 -10.42 -1.30 -2.73
N GLN A 278 -9.72 -0.68 -1.78
CA GLN A 278 -8.99 0.58 -1.98
C GLN A 278 -7.63 0.41 -2.66
N SER A 279 -7.15 -0.82 -2.88
CA SER A 279 -5.85 -1.09 -3.50
C SER A 279 -5.93 -1.87 -4.81
N THR A 280 -6.94 -2.73 -4.98
CA THR A 280 -7.12 -3.51 -6.21
C THR A 280 -7.30 -2.60 -7.44
N GLU A 281 -6.64 -2.92 -8.54
CA GLU A 281 -6.74 -2.17 -9.80
C GLU A 281 -7.76 -2.80 -10.77
N GLY A 282 -8.49 -3.83 -10.34
CA GLY A 282 -9.33 -4.69 -11.20
C GLY A 282 -10.83 -4.53 -10.96
N ASP A 283 -11.61 -5.53 -11.40
CA ASP A 283 -13.08 -5.49 -11.30
C ASP A 283 -13.59 -5.49 -9.85
N GLY A 284 -12.77 -5.90 -8.89
CA GLY A 284 -13.09 -5.90 -7.45
C GLY A 284 -13.50 -4.55 -6.87
N ASN A 285 -13.12 -3.46 -7.54
CA ASN A 285 -13.59 -2.11 -7.22
C ASN A 285 -14.20 -1.38 -8.42
N PHE A 286 -14.66 -2.12 -9.43
CA PHE A 286 -15.19 -1.58 -10.68
C PHE A 286 -14.16 -0.76 -11.47
N ARG A 287 -12.87 -1.10 -11.40
CA ARG A 287 -11.78 -0.37 -12.06
C ARG A 287 -11.84 1.15 -11.78
N MET A 288 -12.19 1.50 -10.54
CA MET A 288 -12.52 2.89 -10.19
C MET A 288 -11.36 3.86 -10.44
N PHE A 289 -10.12 3.42 -10.30
CA PHE A 289 -8.96 4.30 -10.51
C PHE A 289 -8.85 4.73 -11.96
N GLU A 290 -8.95 3.80 -12.89
CA GLU A 290 -8.97 4.08 -14.33
C GLU A 290 -10.18 4.91 -14.72
N PHE A 291 -11.35 4.62 -14.14
CA PHE A 291 -12.56 5.41 -14.36
C PHE A 291 -12.35 6.88 -13.95
N LEU A 292 -11.82 7.14 -12.77
CA LEU A 292 -11.54 8.49 -12.28
C LEU A 292 -10.51 9.21 -13.17
N GLU A 293 -9.45 8.53 -13.60
CA GLU A 293 -8.46 9.10 -14.53
C GLU A 293 -9.05 9.46 -15.88
N ARG A 294 -9.92 8.58 -16.43
CA ARG A 294 -10.68 8.84 -17.67
C ARG A 294 -11.61 10.04 -17.52
N GLU A 295 -12.20 10.21 -16.35
CA GLU A 295 -12.95 11.40 -15.96
C GLU A 295 -12.05 12.60 -15.63
N GLY A 296 -10.75 12.53 -15.91
CA GLY A 296 -9.83 13.64 -15.76
C GLY A 296 -9.59 14.04 -14.30
N ALA A 297 -9.66 13.09 -13.36
CA ALA A 297 -9.26 13.29 -11.98
C ALA A 297 -7.79 12.90 -11.74
N HIS A 298 -7.20 13.49 -10.71
CA HIS A 298 -5.96 13.04 -10.10
C HIS A 298 -6.34 12.10 -8.95
N VAL A 299 -5.86 10.85 -8.98
CA VAL A 299 -6.19 9.85 -7.96
C VAL A 299 -5.06 9.71 -6.96
N LEU A 300 -5.33 10.01 -5.69
CA LEU A 300 -4.43 9.69 -4.58
C LEU A 300 -4.78 8.29 -4.05
N VAL A 301 -4.00 7.30 -4.46
CA VAL A 301 -4.15 5.92 -3.96
C VAL A 301 -3.62 5.77 -2.53
N GLU A 302 -4.06 4.72 -1.85
CA GLU A 302 -3.55 4.37 -0.53
C GLU A 302 -2.38 3.37 -0.66
N PRO A 303 -1.21 3.64 -0.07
CA PRO A 303 -0.11 2.68 -0.05
C PRO A 303 -0.43 1.52 0.89
N ILE A 304 0.00 0.31 0.53
CA ILE A 304 -0.02 -0.87 1.40
C ILE A 304 0.81 -0.61 2.67
N GLY A 305 1.83 0.22 2.58
CA GLY A 305 2.58 0.70 3.75
C GLY A 305 1.71 1.41 4.79
N GLY A 306 0.59 2.04 4.40
CA GLY A 306 -0.39 2.58 5.35
C GLY A 306 -0.99 1.49 6.25
N TRP A 307 -1.32 0.34 5.66
CA TRP A 307 -1.78 -0.84 6.39
C TRP A 307 -0.68 -1.45 7.27
N VAL A 308 0.57 -1.50 6.80
CA VAL A 308 1.71 -1.95 7.63
C VAL A 308 1.87 -1.04 8.85
N MET A 309 1.78 0.28 8.68
CA MET A 309 1.82 1.23 9.80
C MET A 309 0.66 1.03 10.76
N TYR A 310 -0.54 0.78 10.24
CA TYR A 310 -1.70 0.44 11.05
C TYR A 310 -1.46 -0.82 11.89
N LEU A 311 -0.92 -1.91 11.31
CA LEU A 311 -0.64 -3.14 12.05
C LEU A 311 0.37 -2.91 13.18
N LEU A 312 1.43 -2.14 12.95
CA LEU A 312 2.40 -1.77 13.99
C LEU A 312 1.75 -0.94 15.10
N GLN A 313 0.95 0.07 14.72
CA GLN A 313 0.20 0.89 15.67
C GLN A 313 -0.78 0.06 16.50
N TYR A 314 -1.50 -0.87 15.86
CA TYR A 314 -2.42 -1.78 16.52
C TYR A 314 -1.73 -2.65 17.57
N GLN A 315 -0.55 -3.22 17.24
CA GLN A 315 0.25 -3.96 18.22
C GLN A 315 0.65 -3.09 19.41
N ARG A 316 1.00 -1.82 19.17
CA ARG A 316 1.34 -0.85 20.23
C ARG A 316 0.16 -0.58 21.16
N VAL A 317 -1.02 -0.31 20.62
CA VAL A 317 -2.24 -0.06 21.41
C VAL A 317 -2.61 -1.32 22.22
N ARG A 318 -2.46 -2.51 21.65
CA ARG A 318 -2.69 -3.78 22.36
C ARG A 318 -1.75 -4.00 23.54
N ILE A 319 -0.45 -3.70 23.37
CA ILE A 319 0.54 -3.80 24.44
C ILE A 319 0.10 -2.94 25.63
N PHE A 320 -0.39 -1.73 25.36
CA PHE A 320 -0.90 -0.84 26.40
C PHE A 320 -2.21 -1.37 27.02
N ALA A 321 -3.18 -1.78 26.21
CA ALA A 321 -4.48 -2.25 26.68
C ALA A 321 -4.41 -3.55 27.49
N ARG A 322 -3.38 -4.39 27.28
CA ARG A 322 -3.18 -5.65 28.02
C ARG A 322 -2.38 -5.51 29.31
N ARG A 323 -1.81 -4.32 29.57
CA ARG A 323 -0.95 -4.06 30.72
C ARG A 323 -1.69 -4.38 32.03
N GLY A 324 -1.15 -5.30 32.82
CA GLY A 324 -1.70 -5.66 34.13
C GLY A 324 -2.83 -6.69 34.10
N LEU A 325 -3.24 -7.18 32.93
CA LEU A 325 -4.26 -8.24 32.82
C LEU A 325 -3.72 -9.64 33.14
N THR A 326 -2.40 -9.83 33.06
CA THR A 326 -1.75 -11.14 33.24
C THR A 326 -1.18 -11.36 34.65
N LEU A 327 -1.43 -10.43 35.56
CA LEU A 327 -0.91 -10.49 36.93
C LEU A 327 -1.61 -11.60 37.73
N PRO A 328 -0.85 -12.47 38.43
CA PRO A 328 -1.44 -13.48 39.31
C PRO A 328 -2.26 -12.81 40.42
N LYS A 329 -3.55 -13.15 40.50
CA LYS A 329 -4.47 -12.57 41.48
C LYS A 329 -4.21 -13.07 42.91
N ASP A 330 -3.78 -14.33 43.04
CA ASP A 330 -3.62 -15.03 44.33
C ASP A 330 -2.18 -15.07 44.86
N ALA A 331 -1.28 -14.23 44.32
CA ALA A 331 0.13 -14.23 44.70
C ALA A 331 0.45 -13.22 45.84
N SER A 332 1.52 -13.52 46.60
CA SER A 332 2.05 -12.62 47.63
C SER A 332 2.46 -11.25 47.05
N ARG A 333 2.46 -10.20 47.89
CA ARG A 333 2.77 -8.83 47.44
C ARG A 333 4.12 -8.72 46.70
N LEU A 334 5.15 -9.41 47.18
CA LEU A 334 6.48 -9.44 46.55
C LEU A 334 6.47 -10.18 45.21
N ALA A 335 5.80 -11.33 45.13
CA ALA A 335 5.66 -12.09 43.89
C ALA A 335 4.88 -11.29 42.83
N ARG A 336 3.85 -10.54 43.25
CA ARG A 336 3.10 -9.61 42.37
C ARG A 336 3.97 -8.46 41.89
N LEU A 337 4.79 -7.87 42.75
CA LEU A 337 5.73 -6.81 42.36
C LEU A 337 6.75 -7.32 41.33
N ALA A 338 7.34 -8.48 41.59
CA ALA A 338 8.32 -9.10 40.68
C ALA A 338 7.68 -9.52 39.34
N ALA A 339 6.44 -10.03 39.36
CA ALA A 339 5.68 -10.33 38.15
C ALA A 339 5.38 -9.05 37.36
N ARG A 340 5.00 -7.96 38.04
CA ARG A 340 4.76 -6.65 37.41
C ARG A 340 6.02 -6.11 36.77
N LEU A 341 7.16 -6.12 37.45
CA LEU A 341 8.43 -5.65 36.86
C LEU A 341 8.84 -6.46 35.64
N ARG A 342 8.65 -7.79 35.66
CA ARG A 342 8.90 -8.66 34.50
C ARG A 342 7.96 -8.37 33.34
N GLU A 343 6.67 -8.20 33.62
CA GLU A 343 5.65 -7.82 32.61
C GLU A 343 5.99 -6.46 32.00
N GLU A 344 6.25 -5.44 32.83
CA GLU A 344 6.63 -4.09 32.40
C GLU A 344 7.89 -4.10 31.53
N ARG A 345 8.94 -4.82 31.92
CA ARG A 345 10.14 -4.98 31.10
C ARG A 345 9.85 -5.66 29.76
N GLY A 346 9.02 -6.70 29.76
CA GLY A 346 8.60 -7.39 28.54
C GLY A 346 7.77 -6.50 27.60
N LEU A 347 6.81 -5.75 28.16
CA LEU A 347 6.01 -4.77 27.41
C LEU A 347 6.88 -3.64 26.87
N TRP A 348 7.84 -3.15 27.65
CA TRP A 348 8.80 -2.13 27.23
C TRP A 348 9.66 -2.60 26.06
N LEU A 349 10.23 -3.81 26.14
CA LEU A 349 11.02 -4.39 25.04
C LEU A 349 10.18 -4.58 23.77
N ARG A 350 8.94 -5.08 23.89
CA ARG A 350 8.03 -5.24 22.74
C ARG A 350 7.64 -3.90 22.13
N ARG A 351 7.36 -2.90 22.97
CA ARG A 351 7.05 -1.54 22.53
C ARG A 351 8.24 -0.94 21.77
N LEU A 352 9.45 -1.06 22.31
CA LEU A 352 10.66 -0.57 21.66
C LEU A 352 10.87 -1.24 20.29
N ALA A 353 10.67 -2.56 20.20
CA ALA A 353 10.77 -3.30 18.94
C ALA A 353 9.77 -2.79 17.88
N VAL A 354 8.52 -2.51 18.27
CA VAL A 354 7.50 -1.95 17.37
C VAL A 354 7.86 -0.53 16.94
N GLU A 355 8.33 0.33 17.87
CA GLU A 355 8.74 1.70 17.57
C GLU A 355 9.96 1.75 16.63
N VAL A 356 10.95 0.86 16.84
CA VAL A 356 12.09 0.71 15.92
C VAL A 356 11.63 0.21 14.55
N GLY A 357 10.72 -0.78 14.50
CA GLY A 357 10.14 -1.27 13.25
C GLY A 357 9.40 -0.18 12.48
N GLU A 358 8.59 0.63 13.17
CA GLU A 358 7.87 1.78 12.61
C GLU A 358 8.85 2.79 12.01
N TYR A 359 9.91 3.13 12.76
CA TYR A 359 10.95 4.06 12.31
C TYR A 359 11.69 3.54 11.07
N LEU A 360 12.14 2.27 11.08
CA LEU A 360 12.90 1.69 9.97
C LEU A 360 12.05 1.61 8.70
N TYR A 361 10.80 1.17 8.81
CA TYR A 361 9.89 1.10 7.67
C TYR A 361 9.61 2.48 7.09
N ARG A 362 9.30 3.48 7.93
CA ARG A 362 9.04 4.85 7.49
C ARG A 362 10.28 5.46 6.83
N ARG A 363 11.45 5.25 7.42
CA ARG A 363 12.73 5.73 6.87
C ARG A 363 13.04 5.13 5.50
N GLN A 364 12.70 3.84 5.30
CA GLN A 364 12.84 3.17 4.02
C GLN A 364 11.87 3.73 2.99
N TYR A 365 10.58 3.83 3.34
CA TYR A 365 9.55 4.40 2.48
C TYR A 365 9.91 5.84 2.05
N ASP A 366 10.27 6.70 3.00
CA ASP A 366 10.66 8.07 2.72
C ASP A 366 11.91 8.13 1.83
N GLY A 367 12.89 7.26 2.04
CA GLY A 367 14.07 7.17 1.17
C GLY A 367 13.73 6.78 -0.28
N VAL A 368 12.81 5.84 -0.47
CA VAL A 368 12.32 5.43 -1.79
C VAL A 368 11.51 6.55 -2.44
N ARG A 369 10.59 7.16 -1.67
CA ARG A 369 9.77 8.29 -2.09
C ARG A 369 10.62 9.46 -2.57
N ASP A 370 11.60 9.88 -1.77
CA ASP A 370 12.44 11.04 -2.06
C ASP A 370 13.33 10.79 -3.29
N ALA A 371 13.73 9.54 -3.54
CA ALA A 371 14.49 9.16 -4.73
C ALA A 371 13.65 9.25 -6.02
N ILE A 372 12.38 8.82 -5.96
CA ILE A 372 11.42 8.88 -7.08
C ILE A 372 10.90 10.32 -7.27
N GLY A 373 10.79 11.09 -6.19
CA GLY A 373 10.43 12.52 -6.18
C GLY A 373 8.93 12.81 -6.08
N VAL A 374 8.08 11.84 -6.45
CA VAL A 374 6.62 11.95 -6.45
C VAL A 374 6.01 10.71 -5.79
N ALA A 375 5.40 10.91 -4.61
CA ALA A 375 4.48 10.01 -3.93
C ALA A 375 4.05 10.64 -2.59
N HIS A 376 2.80 10.40 -2.17
CA HIS A 376 2.30 10.91 -0.89
C HIS A 376 3.03 10.27 0.34
N PRO A 377 3.31 11.03 1.42
CA PRO A 377 3.89 10.48 2.67
C PRO A 377 2.97 9.46 3.37
N LEU A 378 3.55 8.54 4.12
CA LEU A 378 2.77 7.70 5.04
C LEU A 378 2.18 8.55 6.16
N LEU A 379 0.89 8.37 6.43
CA LEU A 379 0.19 9.09 7.48
C LEU A 379 0.57 8.55 8.87
N ASP A 380 0.67 9.47 9.84
CA ASP A 380 0.83 9.09 11.24
C ASP A 380 -0.48 8.51 11.78
N GLN A 381 -0.46 7.20 12.04
CA GLN A 381 -1.60 6.46 12.56
C GLN A 381 -2.09 6.99 13.91
N ARG A 382 -1.20 7.60 14.71
CA ARG A 382 -1.54 8.20 16.02
C ARG A 382 -2.34 9.48 15.86
N GLU A 383 -2.00 10.25 14.83
CA GLU A 383 -2.76 11.42 14.47
C GLU A 383 -4.14 11.01 13.95
N LEU A 384 -4.21 10.04 13.04
CA LEU A 384 -5.48 9.54 12.52
C LEU A 384 -6.39 9.01 13.63
N ALA A 385 -5.85 8.23 14.57
CA ALA A 385 -6.61 7.75 15.72
C ALA A 385 -7.16 8.90 16.59
N ARG A 386 -6.36 9.95 16.85
CA ARG A 386 -6.80 11.12 17.62
C ARG A 386 -7.89 11.93 16.90
N ILE A 387 -7.77 12.07 15.58
CA ILE A 387 -8.77 12.78 14.77
C ILE A 387 -10.09 11.99 14.73
N ALA A 388 -10.00 10.66 14.67
CA ALA A 388 -11.17 9.78 14.62
C ALA A 388 -11.84 9.56 15.98
N ASP A 389 -11.11 9.60 17.09
CA ASP A 389 -11.59 9.22 18.44
C ASP A 389 -12.93 9.82 18.87
N PRO A 390 -13.26 11.10 18.59
CA PRO A 390 -14.57 11.68 18.94
C PRO A 390 -15.76 11.01 18.25
N PHE A 391 -15.50 10.32 17.14
CA PHE A 391 -16.51 9.72 16.26
C PHE A 391 -16.44 8.19 16.27
N TYR A 392 -15.22 7.64 16.23
CA TYR A 392 -14.96 6.22 16.12
C TYR A 392 -13.67 5.87 16.88
N ARG A 393 -13.78 5.07 17.96
CA ARG A 393 -12.64 4.69 18.79
C ARG A 393 -11.72 3.70 18.10
N GLU A 394 -10.40 3.87 18.24
CA GLU A 394 -9.38 2.97 17.66
C GLU A 394 -9.47 1.51 18.14
N LEU A 395 -10.06 1.28 19.32
CA LEU A 395 -10.25 -0.05 19.91
C LEU A 395 -11.58 -0.72 19.54
N ALA A 396 -12.44 -0.06 18.75
CA ALA A 396 -13.55 -0.73 18.08
C ALA A 396 -12.97 -1.64 16.99
N ARG A 397 -12.57 -2.85 17.41
CA ARG A 397 -11.80 -3.82 16.63
C ARG A 397 -12.57 -4.25 15.38
N GLY A 398 -11.82 -4.75 14.39
CA GLY A 398 -12.39 -5.39 13.22
C GLY A 398 -11.83 -4.91 11.90
N GLY A 399 -11.05 -3.84 11.85
CA GLY A 399 -10.44 -3.39 10.61
C GLY A 399 -10.17 -1.90 10.63
N GLU A 400 -10.25 -1.28 9.46
CA GLU A 400 -9.79 0.08 9.21
C GLU A 400 -10.87 1.16 9.42
N GLY A 401 -12.02 0.83 10.04
CA GLY A 401 -13.16 1.76 10.16
C GLY A 401 -12.80 3.13 10.77
N HIS A 402 -12.05 3.15 11.89
CA HIS A 402 -11.54 4.40 12.47
C HIS A 402 -10.56 5.15 11.55
N LEU A 403 -9.77 4.43 10.73
CA LEU A 403 -8.86 5.06 9.78
C LEU A 403 -9.63 5.71 8.64
N GLU A 404 -10.73 5.11 8.20
CA GLU A 404 -11.59 5.68 7.16
C GLU A 404 -12.17 7.04 7.61
N VAL A 405 -12.65 7.12 8.86
CA VAL A 405 -13.11 8.36 9.49
C VAL A 405 -11.95 9.35 9.70
N GLY A 406 -10.81 8.89 10.22
CA GLY A 406 -9.65 9.73 10.46
C GLY A 406 -9.09 10.33 9.16
N LYS A 407 -9.01 9.54 8.09
CA LYS A 407 -8.54 9.96 6.77
C LYS A 407 -9.53 10.94 6.13
N SER A 408 -10.84 10.69 6.17
CA SER A 408 -11.81 11.63 5.60
C SER A 408 -11.66 13.03 6.21
N ILE A 409 -11.56 13.11 7.54
CA ILE A 409 -11.35 14.37 8.25
C ILE A 409 -9.96 14.96 7.93
N TYR A 410 -8.90 14.14 7.94
CA TYR A 410 -7.52 14.59 7.71
C TYR A 410 -7.36 15.26 6.33
N TYR A 411 -7.80 14.59 5.25
CA TYR A 411 -7.58 15.09 3.90
C TYR A 411 -8.40 16.35 3.60
N THR A 412 -9.56 16.52 4.23
CA THR A 412 -10.34 17.75 4.14
C THR A 412 -9.74 18.88 4.97
N THR A 413 -9.44 18.65 6.25
CA THR A 413 -8.95 19.70 7.15
C THR A 413 -7.55 20.22 6.80
N ARG A 414 -6.75 19.41 6.10
CA ARG A 414 -5.44 19.82 5.57
C ARG A 414 -5.47 20.31 4.13
N ASN A 415 -6.64 20.35 3.49
CA ASN A 415 -6.79 20.71 2.07
C ASN A 415 -5.89 19.86 1.17
N ALA A 416 -5.84 18.55 1.41
CA ALA A 416 -5.01 17.62 0.65
C ALA A 416 -5.81 16.88 -0.45
N ALA A 417 -7.14 16.99 -0.46
CA ALA A 417 -8.01 16.48 -1.53
C ALA A 417 -9.28 17.33 -1.66
N HIS A 418 -9.87 17.33 -2.87
CA HIS A 418 -11.16 18.00 -3.14
C HIS A 418 -12.34 17.11 -2.77
N MET A 419 -12.15 15.79 -2.82
CA MET A 419 -13.14 14.78 -2.47
C MET A 419 -12.44 13.53 -1.94
N VAL A 420 -13.09 12.87 -0.97
CA VAL A 420 -12.67 11.59 -0.42
C VAL A 420 -13.67 10.53 -0.87
N LEU A 421 -13.21 9.56 -1.65
CA LEU A 421 -14.00 8.44 -2.16
C LEU A 421 -13.67 7.20 -1.33
N SER A 422 -14.67 6.66 -0.63
CA SER A 422 -14.53 5.41 0.11
C SER A 422 -14.98 4.23 -0.75
N LEU A 423 -14.05 3.33 -1.06
CA LEU A 423 -14.30 2.06 -1.74
C LEU A 423 -14.39 0.95 -0.69
N LYS A 424 -15.59 0.40 -0.53
CA LYS A 424 -15.84 -0.68 0.43
C LYS A 424 -16.46 -1.87 -0.30
N PRO A 425 -16.04 -3.10 -0.04
CA PRO A 425 -16.69 -4.24 -0.63
C PRO A 425 -17.98 -4.59 0.10
N PHE A 426 -18.91 -5.20 -0.63
CA PHE A 426 -20.09 -5.83 -0.04
C PHE A 426 -19.70 -6.76 1.12
N GLY A 427 -20.40 -6.63 2.25
CA GLY A 427 -20.15 -7.40 3.46
C GLY A 427 -18.97 -6.93 4.32
N CYS A 428 -18.34 -5.79 4.00
CA CYS A 428 -17.31 -5.17 4.84
C CYS A 428 -17.90 -4.50 6.08
N MET A 429 -17.98 -5.24 7.19
CA MET A 429 -18.56 -4.73 8.43
C MET A 429 -17.85 -3.48 8.99
N PRO A 430 -16.50 -3.38 9.04
CA PRO A 430 -15.84 -2.19 9.56
C PRO A 430 -16.15 -0.93 8.77
N SER A 431 -16.16 -0.99 7.43
CA SER A 431 -16.48 0.16 6.57
C SER A 431 -17.97 0.54 6.65
N THR A 432 -18.87 -0.44 6.80
CA THR A 432 -20.28 -0.14 7.06
C THR A 432 -20.47 0.62 8.37
N GLN A 433 -19.69 0.28 9.41
CA GLN A 433 -19.73 1.00 10.68
C GLN A 433 -19.17 2.41 10.58
N SER A 434 -18.07 2.62 9.84
CA SER A 434 -17.53 3.98 9.63
C SER A 434 -18.52 4.85 8.87
N ASP A 435 -19.15 4.34 7.82
CA ASP A 435 -20.18 5.05 7.05
C ASP A 435 -21.34 5.53 7.92
N GLY A 436 -21.81 4.71 8.86
CA GLY A 436 -22.87 5.10 9.79
C GLY A 436 -22.50 6.35 10.60
N VAL A 437 -21.21 6.48 10.95
CA VAL A 437 -20.67 7.61 11.71
C VAL A 437 -20.40 8.84 10.82
N GLN A 438 -20.21 8.67 9.50
CA GLN A 438 -19.89 9.78 8.59
C GLN A 438 -20.99 10.86 8.56
N SER A 439 -22.24 10.52 8.88
CA SER A 439 -23.32 11.50 9.06
C SER A 439 -22.98 12.57 10.11
N ALA A 440 -22.43 12.16 11.26
CA ALA A 440 -21.98 13.06 12.32
C ALA A 440 -20.72 13.83 11.92
N VAL A 441 -19.84 13.20 11.13
CA VAL A 441 -18.63 13.85 10.60
C VAL A 441 -19.00 14.96 9.62
N LEU A 442 -19.85 14.69 8.65
CA LEU A 442 -20.37 15.66 7.67
C LEU A 442 -21.17 16.79 8.35
N ALA A 443 -21.83 16.51 9.48
CA ALA A 443 -22.48 17.54 10.28
C ALA A 443 -21.46 18.55 10.85
N ARG A 444 -20.27 18.08 11.24
CA ARG A 444 -19.21 18.92 11.84
C ARG A 444 -18.27 19.55 10.80
N PHE A 445 -17.96 18.85 9.72
CA PHE A 445 -17.02 19.28 8.68
C PHE A 445 -17.76 19.52 7.37
N LYS A 446 -18.31 20.73 7.20
CA LYS A 446 -19.16 21.08 6.04
C LYS A 446 -18.44 21.06 4.70
N ASP A 447 -17.13 21.27 4.71
CA ASP A 447 -16.31 21.24 3.50
C ASP A 447 -15.95 19.82 3.03
N LEU A 448 -16.23 18.79 3.85
CA LEU A 448 -15.95 17.40 3.51
C LEU A 448 -16.91 16.90 2.43
N THR A 449 -16.38 16.63 1.23
CA THR A 449 -17.08 15.85 0.21
C THR A 449 -16.65 14.38 0.37
N PHE A 450 -17.48 13.61 1.07
CA PHE A 450 -17.28 12.17 1.28
C PHE A 450 -18.29 11.38 0.44
N LEU A 451 -17.80 10.44 -0.37
CA LEU A 451 -18.66 9.55 -1.17
C LEU A 451 -18.35 8.09 -0.86
N PRO A 452 -19.27 7.35 -0.21
CA PRO A 452 -19.13 5.90 -0.05
C PRO A 452 -19.70 5.15 -1.26
N ILE A 453 -18.86 4.30 -1.85
CA ILE A 453 -19.20 3.38 -2.93
C ILE A 453 -19.00 1.95 -2.45
N GLU A 454 -20.10 1.21 -2.47
CA GLU A 454 -20.06 -0.22 -2.24
C GLU A 454 -19.70 -0.96 -3.53
N THR A 455 -18.69 -1.82 -3.45
CA THR A 455 -18.19 -2.62 -4.57
C THR A 455 -18.67 -4.06 -4.44
N GLY A 456 -19.06 -4.64 -5.56
CA GLY A 456 -19.70 -5.96 -5.64
C GLY A 456 -19.33 -6.66 -6.93
N SER A 457 -20.04 -7.73 -7.26
CA SER A 457 -20.00 -8.31 -8.61
C SER A 457 -20.92 -7.58 -9.61
N GLU A 458 -21.80 -6.73 -9.10
CA GLU A 458 -22.87 -6.05 -9.83
C GLU A 458 -22.93 -4.59 -9.35
N GLY A 459 -23.55 -3.71 -10.14
CA GLY A 459 -23.76 -2.31 -9.76
C GLY A 459 -22.68 -1.33 -10.21
N GLU A 460 -21.77 -1.74 -11.10
CA GLU A 460 -20.73 -0.87 -11.69
C GLU A 460 -21.33 0.42 -12.28
N LEU A 461 -22.38 0.31 -13.10
CA LEU A 461 -23.03 1.47 -13.71
C LEU A 461 -23.58 2.47 -12.68
N THR A 462 -24.18 1.96 -11.60
CA THR A 462 -24.69 2.78 -10.51
C THR A 462 -23.55 3.43 -9.72
N ALA A 463 -22.44 2.72 -9.53
CA ALA A 463 -21.26 3.28 -8.88
C ALA A 463 -20.63 4.40 -9.72
N HIS A 464 -20.44 4.17 -11.02
CA HIS A 464 -19.87 5.15 -11.95
C HIS A 464 -20.71 6.42 -12.07
N SER A 465 -22.03 6.29 -12.22
CA SER A 465 -22.93 7.46 -12.32
C SER A 465 -22.91 8.31 -11.05
N ARG A 466 -22.93 7.69 -9.86
CA ARG A 466 -22.80 8.40 -8.57
C ARG A 466 -21.47 9.13 -8.44
N VAL A 467 -20.37 8.49 -8.84
CA VAL A 467 -19.03 9.11 -8.82
C VAL A 467 -18.96 10.26 -9.81
N GLN A 468 -19.48 10.12 -11.03
CA GLN A 468 -19.56 11.20 -12.01
C GLN A 468 -20.28 12.43 -11.48
N MET A 469 -21.43 12.24 -10.81
CA MET A 469 -22.16 13.35 -10.20
C MET A 469 -21.33 14.08 -9.15
N ALA A 470 -20.66 13.35 -8.25
CA ALA A 470 -19.82 13.97 -7.21
C ALA A 470 -18.55 14.63 -7.77
N LEU A 471 -18.01 14.09 -8.87
CA LEU A 471 -16.85 14.68 -9.55
C LEU A 471 -17.13 16.07 -10.11
N VAL A 472 -18.36 16.39 -10.51
CA VAL A 472 -18.72 17.73 -10.99
C VAL A 472 -18.41 18.77 -9.92
N GLU A 473 -18.80 18.52 -8.67
CA GLU A 473 -18.52 19.42 -7.55
C GLU A 473 -17.00 19.53 -7.30
N ALA A 474 -16.29 18.41 -7.30
CA ALA A 474 -14.84 18.39 -7.11
C ALA A 474 -14.09 19.17 -8.22
N ARG A 475 -14.54 19.06 -9.48
CA ARG A 475 -14.00 19.82 -10.62
C ARG A 475 -14.20 21.32 -10.44
N LEU A 476 -15.40 21.76 -10.05
CA LEU A 476 -15.69 23.18 -9.79
C LEU A 476 -14.81 23.73 -8.66
N ARG A 477 -14.64 22.98 -7.57
CA ARG A 477 -13.76 23.36 -6.45
C ARG A 477 -12.31 23.50 -6.91
N ALA A 478 -11.79 22.56 -7.70
CA ALA A 478 -10.43 22.59 -8.23
C ALA A 478 -10.19 23.77 -9.19
N GLN A 479 -11.15 24.07 -10.06
CA GLN A 479 -11.09 25.23 -10.95
C GLN A 479 -11.09 26.54 -10.17
N ALA A 480 -12.00 26.69 -9.21
CA ALA A 480 -12.08 27.89 -8.37
C ALA A 480 -10.79 28.08 -7.55
N GLU A 481 -10.21 27.00 -7.03
CA GLU A 481 -8.92 27.04 -6.33
C GLU A 481 -7.78 27.48 -7.24
N PHE A 482 -7.68 26.93 -8.45
CA PHE A 482 -6.67 27.33 -9.44
C PHE A 482 -6.78 28.81 -9.81
N GLN A 483 -8.00 29.31 -10.04
CA GLN A 483 -8.20 30.73 -10.38
C GLN A 483 -7.80 31.65 -9.23
N ARG A 484 -8.13 31.30 -7.97
CA ARG A 484 -7.67 32.05 -6.79
C ARG A 484 -6.15 32.05 -6.67
N ALA A 485 -5.51 30.90 -6.89
CA ALA A 485 -4.06 30.77 -6.87
C ALA A 485 -3.41 31.63 -7.96
N LEU A 486 -3.90 31.57 -9.19
CA LEU A 486 -3.40 32.38 -10.31
C LEU A 486 -3.57 33.87 -10.04
N ALA A 487 -4.76 34.32 -9.60
CA ALA A 487 -5.02 35.71 -9.26
C ALA A 487 -4.06 36.23 -8.17
N SER A 488 -3.77 35.41 -7.15
CA SER A 488 -2.85 35.78 -6.07
C SER A 488 -1.40 36.03 -6.53
N THR A 489 -1.01 35.50 -7.70
CA THR A 489 0.34 35.74 -8.25
C THR A 489 0.47 37.10 -8.93
N GLY A 490 -0.64 37.72 -9.32
CA GLY A 490 -0.68 38.95 -10.12
C GLY A 490 -0.08 38.80 -11.53
N ARG A 491 0.11 37.58 -12.04
CA ARG A 491 0.74 37.30 -13.34
C ARG A 491 -0.20 36.51 -14.25
N PRO A 492 -0.20 36.77 -15.57
CA PRO A 492 -0.93 35.95 -16.52
C PRO A 492 -0.30 34.56 -16.65
N LEU A 493 -1.13 33.56 -16.97
CA LEU A 493 -0.70 32.17 -17.10
C LEU A 493 0.41 31.97 -18.14
N ASP A 494 0.35 32.70 -19.26
CA ASP A 494 1.34 32.62 -20.35
C ASP A 494 2.74 33.08 -19.92
N GLU A 495 2.83 33.94 -18.91
CA GLU A 495 4.11 34.33 -18.34
C GLU A 495 4.71 33.20 -17.50
N LEU A 496 3.88 32.49 -16.72
CA LEU A 496 4.30 31.35 -15.94
C LEU A 496 4.72 30.18 -16.85
N ARG A 497 3.97 29.93 -17.94
CA ARG A 497 4.30 28.92 -18.95
C ARG A 497 5.66 29.18 -19.58
N ARG A 498 5.93 30.41 -20.04
CA ARG A 498 7.24 30.77 -20.58
C ARG A 498 8.39 30.54 -19.61
N TYR A 499 8.21 30.85 -18.32
CA TYR A 499 9.24 30.55 -17.32
C TYR A 499 9.50 29.04 -17.21
N VAL A 500 8.45 28.22 -17.28
CA VAL A 500 8.55 26.76 -17.26
C VAL A 500 9.27 26.24 -18.50
N ASP A 501 8.96 26.77 -19.68
CA ASP A 501 9.62 26.40 -20.94
C ASP A 501 11.13 26.73 -20.93
N GLU A 502 11.54 27.80 -20.24
CA GLU A 502 12.96 28.17 -20.03
C GLU A 502 13.67 27.29 -18.98
N HIS A 503 12.93 26.47 -18.22
CA HIS A 503 13.44 25.66 -17.10
C HIS A 503 13.04 24.18 -17.25
N PRO A 504 13.77 23.39 -18.06
CA PRO A 504 13.42 21.99 -18.38
C PRO A 504 13.21 21.09 -17.16
N GLU A 505 13.84 21.37 -16.02
CA GLU A 505 13.64 20.61 -14.79
C GLU A 505 12.19 20.64 -14.27
N LEU A 506 11.40 21.68 -14.61
CA LEU A 506 10.01 21.84 -14.18
C LEU A 506 9.03 20.94 -14.97
N HIS A 507 9.45 20.47 -16.14
CA HIS A 507 8.67 19.52 -16.97
C HIS A 507 8.83 18.07 -16.49
N ARG A 508 9.91 17.74 -15.78
CA ARG A 508 10.18 16.36 -15.35
C ARG A 508 9.13 15.85 -14.37
N ALA A 509 8.64 14.64 -14.59
CA ALA A 509 7.70 13.98 -13.68
C ALA A 509 8.28 13.82 -12.27
N THR A 510 9.59 13.58 -12.14
CA THR A 510 10.32 13.41 -10.87
C THR A 510 10.48 14.73 -10.07
N TYR A 511 10.14 15.88 -10.65
CA TYR A 511 10.28 17.17 -9.98
C TYR A 511 9.25 17.33 -8.85
N HIS A 512 9.75 17.59 -7.64
CA HIS A 512 8.91 17.79 -6.47
C HIS A 512 8.30 19.20 -6.43
N VAL A 513 6.97 19.26 -6.42
CA VAL A 513 6.20 20.49 -6.20
C VAL A 513 5.75 20.53 -4.74
N PRO A 514 6.16 21.54 -3.95
CA PRO A 514 5.78 21.64 -2.55
C PRO A 514 4.30 21.93 -2.40
N HIS A 515 3.65 21.21 -1.47
CA HIS A 515 2.26 21.42 -1.11
C HIS A 515 2.11 22.63 -0.19
N ARG A 516 1.17 23.53 -0.50
CA ARG A 516 0.83 24.70 0.31
C ARG A 516 -0.46 24.46 1.07
N ARG A 517 -0.42 24.82 2.35
CA ARG A 517 -1.61 24.77 3.22
C ARG A 517 -2.73 25.61 2.60
N GLY A 518 -3.93 25.03 2.53
CA GLY A 518 -5.10 25.67 1.92
C GLY A 518 -5.27 25.40 0.42
N VAL A 519 -4.38 24.63 -0.21
CA VAL A 519 -4.40 24.38 -1.67
C VAL A 519 -4.27 22.88 -1.95
N ALA A 520 -5.34 22.23 -2.41
CA ALA A 520 -5.37 20.80 -2.70
C ALA A 520 -4.81 20.44 -4.09
N GLY A 521 -5.09 21.25 -5.10
CA GLY A 521 -4.80 20.96 -6.50
C GLY A 521 -3.31 21.06 -6.85
N VAL A 522 -2.84 20.10 -7.65
CA VAL A 522 -1.47 20.11 -8.19
C VAL A 522 -1.22 21.37 -9.02
N ALA A 523 -2.16 21.74 -9.90
CA ALA A 523 -2.01 22.92 -10.77
C ALA A 523 -1.94 24.23 -9.98
N ALA A 524 -2.77 24.37 -8.93
CA ALA A 524 -2.77 25.54 -8.06
C ALA A 524 -1.45 25.63 -7.27
N ASN A 525 -0.98 24.52 -6.69
CA ASN A 525 0.33 24.46 -6.04
C ASN A 525 1.48 24.77 -7.00
N PHE A 526 1.41 24.27 -8.24
CA PHE A 526 2.43 24.48 -9.25
C PHE A 526 2.54 25.94 -9.68
N VAL A 527 1.41 26.61 -9.94
CA VAL A 527 1.37 28.05 -10.25
C VAL A 527 2.05 28.88 -9.16
N LEU A 528 1.72 28.59 -7.89
CA LEU A 528 2.29 29.30 -6.75
C LEU A 528 3.79 29.01 -6.60
N HIS A 529 4.22 27.76 -6.83
CA HIS A 529 5.63 27.37 -6.80
C HIS A 529 6.46 28.04 -7.90
N VAL A 530 5.94 28.07 -9.13
CA VAL A 530 6.58 28.75 -10.26
C VAL A 530 6.72 30.25 -9.97
N HIS A 531 5.66 30.88 -9.42
CA HIS A 531 5.73 32.28 -9.00
C HIS A 531 6.84 32.54 -7.96
N ASP A 532 6.98 31.71 -6.94
CA ASP A 532 8.04 31.83 -5.94
C ASP A 532 9.44 31.67 -6.55
N ARG A 533 9.59 30.72 -7.49
CA ARG A 533 10.83 30.49 -8.23
C ARG A 533 11.21 31.72 -9.06
N MET A 534 10.28 32.26 -9.84
CA MET A 534 10.47 33.51 -10.60
C MET A 534 10.86 34.68 -9.71
N ARG A 535 10.29 34.80 -8.51
CA ARG A 535 10.65 35.85 -7.54
C ARG A 535 12.06 35.69 -6.99
N ARG A 536 12.54 34.46 -6.80
CA ARG A 536 13.88 34.17 -6.29
C ARG A 536 14.94 34.27 -7.39
N ASP A 537 14.58 33.91 -8.62
CA ASP A 537 15.46 33.93 -9.78
C ASP A 537 15.91 35.37 -10.12
N ARG A 538 17.18 35.66 -9.88
CA ARG A 538 17.76 36.97 -10.20
C ARG A 538 18.09 37.11 -11.68
N ARG A 539 18.42 36.02 -12.38
CA ARG A 539 18.80 36.05 -13.80
C ARG A 539 17.59 36.35 -14.66
N TRP A 540 16.50 35.65 -14.41
CA TRP A 540 15.24 35.86 -15.11
C TRP A 540 14.69 37.29 -14.91
N ARG A 541 14.77 37.82 -13.69
CA ARG A 541 14.36 39.21 -13.41
C ARG A 541 15.20 40.25 -14.14
N ARG A 542 16.53 40.07 -14.20
CA ARG A 542 17.44 41.01 -14.88
C ARG A 542 17.24 41.02 -16.40
N ALA A 543 17.15 39.84 -17.02
CA ALA A 543 16.91 39.72 -18.47
C ALA A 543 15.65 40.49 -18.94
N ARG A 544 14.66 40.66 -18.05
CA ARG A 544 13.44 41.42 -18.32
C ARG A 544 13.50 42.91 -18.01
N VAL A 545 14.30 43.33 -17.05
CA VAL A 545 14.59 44.76 -16.87
C VAL A 545 15.35 45.27 -18.11
N ASP A 546 16.28 44.47 -18.63
CA ASP A 546 17.08 44.82 -19.81
C ASP A 546 16.22 44.85 -21.09
N THR A 547 15.27 43.91 -21.28
CA THR A 547 14.35 43.94 -22.45
C THR A 547 13.30 45.04 -22.37
N MET A 548 12.84 45.44 -21.17
CA MET A 548 11.94 46.60 -21.03
C MET A 548 12.68 47.93 -21.20
N ALA A 549 13.97 48.01 -20.82
CA ALA A 549 14.81 49.19 -21.04
C ALA A 549 15.15 49.41 -22.53
N VAL A 550 15.33 48.34 -23.31
CA VAL A 550 15.57 48.42 -24.75
C VAL A 550 14.30 48.77 -25.54
N GLY A 551 13.12 48.33 -25.08
CA GLY A 551 11.84 48.63 -25.73
C GLY A 551 11.27 50.04 -25.51
N GLN A 552 11.83 50.82 -24.58
CA GLN A 552 11.46 52.24 -24.35
C GLN A 552 12.41 53.23 -25.06
N GLY A 553 13.41 52.73 -25.79
CA GLY A 553 14.38 53.54 -26.54
C GLY A 553 14.29 53.37 -28.07
N ALA A 554 13.20 52.79 -28.59
CA ALA A 554 12.95 52.59 -30.02
C ALA A 554 11.71 53.38 -30.48
#